data_AF-A0ABD5M083-F1
#
_entry.id   AF-A0ABD5M083-F1
#
_cell.length_a   1.000
_cell.length_b   1.000
_cell.length_c   1.000
_cell.angle_alpha   90.00
_cell.angle_beta   90.00
_cell.angle_gamma   90.00
#
_symmetry.space_group_name_H-M   'P 1'
#
loop_
_entity.id
_entity.type
_entity.pdbx_description
1 polymer ?
#
loop_
_entity_poly.entity_id
_entity_poly.type
_entity_poly.pdbx_seq_one_letter_code
_entity_poly.pdbx_strand_id
1 'polypeptide(L)' 'MTDTPSLALRYVACDACETVFARADAAAAPDACDRCGARALRELSDVRGPDAYFSP' A
#
# COMPACT_ATOMS: atom_id res chain seq x y z
N MET A 1 23.12 11.29 10.39
CA MET A 1 22.35 10.03 10.43
C MET A 1 21.75 9.86 9.06
N THR A 2 22.31 8.96 8.26
CA THR A 2 21.79 8.68 6.92
C THR A 2 20.57 7.79 7.10
N ASP A 3 19.39 8.34 6.80
CA ASP A 3 18.13 7.61 6.76
C ASP A 3 18.33 6.41 5.82
N THR A 4 18.46 5.21 6.38
CA THR A 4 18.58 4.01 5.57
C THR A 4 17.18 3.76 5.04
N PRO A 5 16.94 3.83 3.72
CA PRO A 5 15.61 3.61 3.18
C PRO A 5 15.15 2.23 3.64
N SER A 6 14.11 2.19 4.46
CA SER A 6 13.51 0.94 4.87
C SER A 6 12.97 0.28 3.60
N LEU A 7 13.36 -0.97 3.36
CA LEU A 7 12.81 -1.79 2.28
C LEU A 7 11.39 -2.29 2.63
N ALA A 8 10.75 -1.69 3.63
CA ALA A 8 9.40 -2.02 4.03
C ALA A 8 8.44 -1.57 2.93
N LEU A 9 7.56 -2.48 2.52
CA LEU A 9 6.49 -2.20 1.59
C LEU A 9 5.19 -2.05 2.39
N ARG A 10 4.41 -1.02 2.04
CA ARG A 10 3.00 -0.91 2.40
C ARG A 10 2.13 -1.22 1.19
N TYR A 11 1.01 -1.87 1.44
CA TYR A 11 0.03 -2.17 0.41
C TYR A 11 -1.15 -1.21 0.54
N VAL A 12 -1.57 -0.59 -0.56
CA VAL A 12 -2.68 0.37 -0.58
C VAL A 12 -3.71 -0.10 -1.60
N ALA A 13 -4.96 -0.21 -1.20
CA ALA A 13 -6.09 -0.50 -2.08
C ALA A 13 -6.86 0.77 -2.41
N CYS A 14 -7.37 0.85 -3.64
CA CYS A 14 -8.41 1.81 -3.99
C CYS A 14 -9.78 1.16 -3.84
N ASP A 15 -10.67 1.74 -3.04
CA ASP A 15 -12.01 1.20 -2.84
C ASP A 15 -12.95 1.45 -4.04
N ALA A 16 -12.59 2.36 -4.95
CA ALA A 16 -13.40 2.68 -6.13
C ALA A 16 -13.17 1.72 -7.31
N CYS A 17 -11.94 1.23 -7.48
CA CYS A 17 -11.57 0.37 -8.61
C CYS A 17 -10.83 -0.90 -8.19
N GLU A 18 -10.80 -1.18 -6.88
CA GLU A 18 -10.27 -2.39 -6.24
C GLU A 18 -8.79 -2.69 -6.55
N THR A 19 -8.06 -1.73 -7.12
CA THR A 19 -6.66 -1.92 -7.49
C THR A 19 -5.76 -1.80 -6.26
N VAL A 20 -4.84 -2.74 -6.10
CA VAL A 20 -3.84 -2.78 -5.02
C VAL A 20 -2.47 -2.35 -5.54
N PHE A 21 -1.79 -1.51 -4.78
CA PHE A 21 -0.45 -0.99 -5.06
C PHE A 21 0.51 -1.39 -3.94
N ALA A 22 1.70 -1.89 -4.28
CA ALA A 22 2.79 -2.04 -3.34
C ALA A 22 3.69 -0.80 -3.42
N ARG A 23 3.88 -0.10 -2.30
CA ARG A 23 4.68 1.14 -2.25
C ARG A 23 5.73 1.06 -1.16
N ALA A 24 6.87 1.70 -1.37
CA ALA A 24 7.86 1.86 -0.31
C ALA A 24 7.25 2.67 0.84
N ASP A 25 7.47 2.21 2.07
CA ASP A 25 6.99 2.86 3.28
C ASP A 25 7.54 4.29 3.41
N ALA A 26 8.81 4.47 3.03
CA ALA A 26 9.50 5.77 3.02
C ALA A 26 8.95 6.76 1.98
N ALA A 27 8.13 6.33 1.01
CA ALA A 27 7.49 7.26 0.07
C ALA A 27 6.33 7.99 0.76
N ALA A 28 6.01 9.21 0.33
CA ALA A 28 4.80 9.90 0.78
C ALA A 28 3.54 9.09 0.39
N ALA A 29 2.52 9.13 1.25
CA ALA A 29 1.23 8.50 0.93
C ALA A 29 0.60 9.22 -0.28
N PRO A 30 0.12 8.50 -1.30
CA PRO A 30 -0.59 9.12 -2.42
C PRO A 30 -1.93 9.70 -1.97
N ASP A 31 -2.27 10.89 -2.48
CA ASP A 31 -3.56 11.53 -2.25
C ASP A 31 -4.68 10.98 -3.15
N ALA A 32 -4.32 10.22 -4.21
CA ALA A 32 -5.24 9.69 -5.21
C ALA A 32 -4.73 8.39 -5.84
N CYS A 33 -5.66 7.57 -6.34
CA CYS A 33 -5.38 6.34 -7.05
C CYS A 33 -4.71 6.62 -8.40
N ASP A 34 -3.53 6.05 -8.64
CA ASP A 34 -2.80 6.17 -9.92
C ASP A 34 -3.57 5.61 -11.12
N ARG A 35 -4.58 4.76 -10.89
CA ARG A 35 -5.38 4.13 -11.95
C ARG A 35 -6.63 4.94 -12.31
N CYS A 36 -7.43 5.34 -11.33
CA CYS A 36 -8.74 5.95 -11.57
C CYS A 36 -8.87 7.40 -11.06
N GLY A 37 -7.85 7.92 -10.36
CA GLY A 37 -7.86 9.27 -9.79
C GLY A 37 -8.74 9.46 -8.55
N ALA A 38 -9.45 8.42 -8.09
CA ALA A 38 -10.26 8.49 -6.88
C ALA A 38 -9.39 8.69 -5.63
N ARG A 39 -9.90 9.45 -4.65
CA ARG A 39 -9.24 9.69 -3.36
C ARG A 39 -9.59 8.66 -2.28
N ALA A 40 -10.40 7.65 -2.63
CA ALA A 40 -10.77 6.55 -1.76
C ALA A 40 -9.65 5.51 -1.74
N LEU A 41 -8.56 5.82 -1.03
CA LEU A 41 -7.43 4.93 -0.81
C LEU A 41 -7.41 4.46 0.65
N ARG A 42 -7.23 3.16 0.85
CA ARG A 42 -7.04 2.56 2.18
C ARG A 42 -5.74 1.78 2.23
N GLU A 43 -4.97 1.95 3.30
CA GLU A 43 -3.83 1.10 3.57
C GLU A 43 -4.31 -0.27 4.04
N LEU A 44 -3.67 -1.32 3.53
CA LEU A 44 -3.94 -2.69 3.88
C LEU A 44 -2.92 -3.14 4.94
N SER A 45 -3.15 -2.73 6.19
CA SER A 45 -2.28 -3.08 7.33
C SER A 45 -2.41 -4.55 7.74
N ASP A 46 -3.57 -5.16 7.45
CA ASP A 46 -3.96 -6.51 7.90
C ASP A 46 -3.76 -7.62 6.85
N VAL A 47 -2.98 -7.39 5.77
CA VAL A 47 -2.67 -8.43 4.74
C VAL A 47 -1.67 -9.48 5.27
N ARG A 48 -1.63 -9.65 6.59
CA ARG A 48 -1.10 -10.84 7.27
C ARG A 48 -2.22 -11.72 7.80
N GLY A 49 -3.46 -11.52 7.34
CA GLY A 49 -4.57 -12.44 7.58
C GLY A 49 -4.32 -13.79 6.90
N PRO A 50 -4.98 -14.87 7.36
CA PRO A 50 -4.76 -16.25 6.89
C PRO A 50 -4.97 -16.44 5.38
N ASP A 51 -5.68 -15.54 4.72
CA ASP A 51 -5.94 -15.58 3.27
C ASP A 51 -4.88 -14.87 2.42
N ALA A 52 -3.86 -14.25 3.05
CA ALA A 52 -2.74 -13.71 2.31
C ALA A 52 -1.85 -14.85 1.81
N TYR A 53 -1.59 -14.89 0.50
CA TYR A 53 -0.70 -15.87 -0.16
C TYR A 53 0.74 -15.87 0.41
N PHE A 54 1.07 -14.88 1.25
CA PHE A 54 2.33 -14.68 1.94
C PHE A 54 2.25 -15.02 3.45
N SER A 55 1.45 -16.02 3.85
CA SER A 55 1.65 -16.66 5.16
C SER A 55 3.07 -17.26 5.23
N PRO A 56 3.77 -17.16 6.36
CA PRO A 56 5.14 -17.66 6.52
C PRO A 56 5.26 -19.17 6.28
#